data_AF-A0A7S1ZJ60-F1
#
_entry.id   AF-A0A7S1ZJ60-F1
#
_cell.length_a   1.000
_cell.length_b   1.000
_cell.length_c   1.000
_cell.angle_alpha   90.00
_cell.angle_beta   90.00
_cell.angle_gamma   90.00
#
_symmetry.space_group_name_H-M   'P 1'
#
loop_
_entity.id
_entity.type
_entity.pdbx_description
1 polymer ?
#
loop_
_entity_poly.entity_id
_entity_poly.type
_entity_poly.pdbx_seq_one_letter_code
_entity_poly.pdbx_strand_id
1 'polypeptide(L)'
;YCVCVERRTRTVSVVFRGSVNAHNWSQNMKVMISEQRNPVGNEEYEGRTSRVRIHTGFGQYLLKRRRDDGCRKIDEVFHRVHAIGNELAPDGKYRVTVAGHSLG
;
A
#
# COMPACT_ATOMS: atom_id res chain seq x y z
N TYR A 1 7.14 -2.85 -4.54
CA TYR A 1 6.12 -3.89 -4.44
C TYR A 1 6.05 -4.62 -5.77
N CYS A 2 5.55 -5.84 -5.81
CA CYS A 2 5.07 -6.50 -7.02
C CYS A 2 3.62 -6.94 -6.82
N VAL A 3 2.93 -7.22 -7.93
CA VAL A 3 1.58 -7.79 -7.92
C VAL A 3 1.66 -9.15 -8.59
N CYS A 4 1.18 -10.18 -7.90
CA CYS A 4 1.09 -11.54 -8.42
C CYS A 4 -0.39 -11.92 -8.58
N VAL A 5 -0.72 -12.70 -9.60
CA VAL A 5 -2.09 -13.10 -9.90
C VAL A 5 -2.17 -14.62 -9.96
N GLU A 6 -2.99 -15.20 -9.08
CA GLU A 6 -3.33 -16.62 -9.11
C GLU A 6 -4.74 -16.79 -9.68
N ARG A 7 -4.81 -17.22 -10.94
CA ARG A 7 -6.07 -17.25 -11.69
C ARG A 7 -7.05 -18.29 -11.17
N ARG A 8 -6.58 -19.47 -10.76
CA ARG A 8 -7.46 -20.56 -10.31
C ARG A 8 -8.23 -20.21 -9.05
N THR A 9 -7.57 -19.49 -8.13
CA THR A 9 -8.19 -19.06 -6.87
C THR A 9 -8.66 -17.60 -6.90
N ARG A 10 -8.63 -16.96 -8.08
CA ARG A 10 -8.99 -15.55 -8.30
C ARG A 10 -8.35 -14.65 -7.24
N THR A 11 -7.04 -14.80 -7.02
CA THR A 11 -6.33 -14.08 -5.97
C THR A 11 -5.33 -13.09 -6.56
N VAL A 12 -5.40 -11.84 -6.11
CA VAL A 12 -4.43 -10.79 -6.39
C VAL A 12 -3.58 -10.56 -5.14
N SER A 13 -2.28 -10.83 -5.24
CA SER A 13 -1.35 -10.70 -4.12
C SER A 13 -0.47 -9.47 -4.32
N VAL A 14 -0.46 -8.55 -3.36
CA VAL A 14 0.50 -7.44 -3.31
C VAL A 14 1.64 -7.85 -2.39
N VAL A 15 2.85 -7.96 -2.93
CA VAL A 15 4.03 -8.31 -2.16
C VAL A 15 4.97 -7.11 -2.04
N PHE A 16 5.19 -6.67 -0.81
CA PHE A 16 6.13 -5.61 -0.48
C PHE A 16 7.50 -6.21 -0.17
N ARG A 17 8.54 -5.53 -0.66
CA ARG A 17 9.93 -5.93 -0.42
C ARG A 17 10.45 -5.17 0.80
N GLY A 18 11.28 -5.84 1.59
CA GLY A 18 12.08 -5.18 2.61
C GLY A 18 13.15 -4.24 2.04
N SER A 19 13.82 -3.53 2.94
CA SER A 19 14.96 -2.65 2.59
C SER A 19 16.18 -3.46 2.17
N VAL A 20 16.78 -3.07 1.03
CA VAL A 20 18.02 -3.67 0.51
C VAL A 20 19.26 -2.79 0.67
N ASN A 21 19.11 -1.46 0.71
CA ASN A 21 20.24 -0.54 0.70
C ASN A 21 20.33 0.24 2.03
N ALA A 22 21.54 0.55 2.48
CA ALA A 22 21.80 1.27 3.72
C ALA A 22 21.08 2.63 3.82
N HIS A 23 20.89 3.32 2.68
CA HIS A 23 20.11 4.55 2.61
C HIS A 23 18.61 4.34 2.90
N ASN A 24 18.04 3.23 2.44
CA ASN A 24 16.65 2.87 2.77
C ASN A 24 16.56 2.51 4.26
N TRP A 25 17.55 1.77 4.79
CA TRP A 25 17.62 1.49 6.22
C TRP A 25 17.68 2.76 7.07
N SER A 26 18.47 3.77 6.70
CA SER A 26 18.54 5.02 7.50
C SER A 26 17.27 5.85 7.46
N GLN A 27 16.54 5.88 6.32
CA GLN A 27 15.22 6.53 6.27
C GLN A 27 14.14 5.71 7.00
N ASN A 28 14.25 4.39 6.98
CA ASN A 28 13.30 3.47 7.58
C ASN A 28 13.58 3.15 9.06
N MET A 29 14.76 3.51 9.57
CA MET A 29 15.10 3.54 11.00
C MET A 29 14.87 4.92 11.61
N LYS A 30 14.28 5.87 10.89
CA LYS A 30 13.71 7.07 11.52
C LYS A 30 12.51 6.63 12.35
N VAL A 31 12.77 6.21 13.59
CA VAL A 31 11.80 5.71 14.59
C VAL A 31 10.71 6.73 14.94
N MET A 32 10.76 7.94 14.36
CA MET A 32 9.73 8.95 14.52
C MET A 32 8.42 8.48 13.90
N ILE A 33 7.37 8.53 14.71
CA ILE A 33 5.99 8.42 14.25
C ILE A 33 5.57 9.78 13.71
N SER A 34 5.04 9.81 12.49
CA SER A 34 4.47 11.01 11.89
C SER A 34 2.96 10.90 11.83
N GLU A 35 2.28 12.01 12.10
CA GLU A 35 0.85 12.12 11.90
C GLU A 35 0.56 12.46 10.44
N GLN A 36 -0.27 11.66 9.80
CA GLN A 36 -0.61 11.79 8.38
C GLN A 36 -2.14 11.86 8.23
N ARG A 37 -2.60 12.54 7.19
CA ARG A 37 -4.02 12.46 6.81
C ARG A 37 -4.36 11.01 6.50
N ASN A 38 -5.47 10.54 7.04
CA ASN A 38 -5.92 9.17 6.81
C ASN A 38 -6.17 8.94 5.30
N PRO A 39 -5.46 8.00 4.65
CA PRO A 39 -5.61 7.76 3.21
C PRO A 39 -6.99 7.23 2.82
N VAL A 40 -7.72 6.62 3.76
CA VAL A 40 -9.08 6.08 3.59
C VAL A 40 -10.10 6.84 4.45
N GLY A 41 -9.79 8.08 4.86
CA GLY A 41 -10.65 8.86 5.75
C GLY A 41 -12.01 9.26 5.17
N ASN A 42 -12.21 9.08 3.87
CA ASN A 42 -13.50 9.31 3.21
C ASN A 42 -14.38 8.05 3.19
N GLU A 43 -13.83 6.87 3.53
CA GLU A 43 -14.57 5.61 3.61
C GLU A 43 -15.30 5.51 4.96
N GLU A 44 -16.41 4.78 4.99
CA GLU A 44 -17.10 4.46 6.24
C GLU A 44 -16.56 3.16 6.84
N TYR A 45 -16.01 3.26 8.04
CA TYR A 45 -15.56 2.11 8.82
C TYR A 45 -15.55 2.45 10.32
N GLU A 46 -15.67 1.42 11.16
CA GLU A 46 -15.70 1.58 12.61
C GLU A 46 -14.38 2.18 13.14
N GLY A 47 -14.46 3.16 14.04
CA GLY A 47 -13.27 3.83 14.58
C GLY A 47 -12.59 4.79 13.60
N ARG A 48 -13.32 5.33 12.63
CA ARG A 48 -12.79 6.29 11.65
C ARG A 48 -12.16 7.52 12.32
N THR A 49 -10.94 7.85 11.89
CA THR A 49 -10.23 9.07 12.30
C THR A 49 -9.82 9.90 11.08
N SER A 50 -9.73 11.22 11.22
CA SER A 50 -9.26 12.10 10.15
C SER A 50 -7.75 11.95 9.89
N ARG A 51 -7.01 11.45 10.89
CA ARG A 51 -5.56 11.32 10.87
C ARG A 51 -5.11 10.00 11.50
N VAL A 52 -3.97 9.51 11.01
CA VAL A 52 -3.33 8.27 11.44
C VAL A 52 -1.89 8.55 11.82
N ARG A 53 -1.43 7.90 12.89
CA ARG A 53 -0.04 7.95 13.33
C ARG A 53 0.69 6.74 12.76
N ILE A 54 1.65 6.98 11.86
CA ILE A 54 2.41 5.93 11.20
C ILE A 54 3.89 6.22 11.23
N HIS A 55 4.71 5.17 11.19
CA HIS A 55 6.16 5.30 11.09
C HIS A 55 6.53 6.19 9.89
N THR A 56 7.43 7.16 10.11
CA THR A 56 7.75 8.19 9.10
C THR A 56 8.23 7.59 7.79
N GLY A 57 9.07 6.55 7.84
CA GLY A 57 9.53 5.84 6.64
C GLY A 57 8.39 5.26 5.81
N PHE A 58 7.40 4.63 6.46
CA PHE A 58 6.23 4.09 5.76
C PHE A 58 5.36 5.20 5.18
N GLY A 59 5.14 6.29 5.92
CA GLY A 59 4.42 7.46 5.41
C GLY A 59 5.10 8.08 4.20
N GLN A 60 6.42 8.20 4.24
CA GLN A 60 7.21 8.73 3.11
C GLN A 60 7.18 7.81 1.89
N TYR A 61 7.15 6.49 2.09
CA TYR A 61 7.08 5.53 0.99
C TYR A 61 5.68 5.44 0.37
N LEU A 62 4.64 5.30 1.20
CA LEU A 62 3.27 5.00 0.75
C LEU A 62 2.44 6.25 0.46
N LEU A 63 2.56 7.28 1.30
CA LEU A 63 1.62 8.41 1.34
C LEU A 63 2.20 9.71 0.78
N LYS A 64 3.51 9.80 0.59
CA LYS A 64 4.13 10.97 -0.04
C LYS A 64 3.66 11.10 -1.48
N ARG A 65 3.19 12.29 -1.85
CA ARG A 65 2.92 12.63 -3.24
C ARG A 65 4.23 12.68 -4.01
N ARG A 66 4.29 11.98 -5.15
CA ARG A 66 5.44 12.08 -6.04
C ARG A 66 5.46 13.44 -6.73
N ARG A 67 6.66 13.86 -7.16
CA ARG A 67 6.86 15.17 -7.81
C ARG A 67 6.48 15.16 -9.29
N ASP A 68 6.54 13.99 -9.93
CA ASP A 68 6.24 13.78 -11.34
C ASP A 68 4.73 13.87 -11.60
N ASP A 69 3.91 13.14 -10.87
CA ASP A 69 2.48 13.01 -11.16
C ASP A 69 1.55 13.37 -9.98
N GLY A 70 2.10 13.73 -8.83
CA GLY A 70 1.33 14.07 -7.64
C GLY A 70 0.59 12.90 -6.99
N CYS A 71 0.68 11.68 -7.53
CA CYS A 71 0.04 10.49 -7.00
C CYS A 71 0.82 9.95 -5.80
N ARG A 72 0.12 9.26 -4.89
CA ARG A 72 0.76 8.52 -3.80
C ARG A 72 0.97 7.08 -4.26
N LYS A 73 2.01 6.43 -3.72
CA LYS A 73 2.30 5.02 -4.04
C LYS A 73 1.13 4.10 -3.68
N ILE A 74 0.40 4.41 -2.61
CA ILE A 74 -0.79 3.63 -2.22
C ILE A 74 -1.92 3.72 -3.25
N ASP A 75 -2.13 4.90 -3.87
CA ASP A 75 -3.18 5.09 -4.88
C ASP A 75 -2.87 4.24 -6.13
N GLU A 76 -1.59 4.19 -6.53
CA GLU A 76 -1.12 3.33 -7.62
C GLU A 76 -1.38 1.84 -7.33
N VAL A 77 -1.10 1.37 -6.10
CA VAL A 77 -1.35 -0.01 -5.69
C VAL A 77 -2.84 -0.33 -5.75
N PHE A 78 -3.69 0.54 -5.18
CA PHE A 78 -5.14 0.35 -5.19
C PHE A 78 -5.69 0.28 -6.61
N HIS A 79 -5.30 1.21 -7.47
CA HIS A 79 -5.74 1.23 -8.86
C HIS A 79 -5.34 -0.06 -9.60
N ARG A 80 -4.09 -0.51 -9.45
CA ARG A 80 -3.63 -1.75 -10.11
C ARG A 80 -4.35 -3.00 -9.59
N VAL A 81 -4.52 -3.12 -8.28
CA VAL A 81 -5.22 -4.27 -7.68
C VAL A 81 -6.68 -4.30 -8.14
N HIS A 82 -7.33 -3.14 -8.20
CA HIS A 82 -8.71 -3.04 -8.67
C HIS A 82 -8.85 -3.38 -10.15
N ALA A 83 -7.98 -2.82 -11.02
CA ALA A 83 -7.99 -3.12 -12.45
C ALA A 83 -7.78 -4.62 -12.72
N ILE A 84 -6.76 -5.22 -12.11
CA ILE A 84 -6.46 -6.65 -12.25
C ILE A 84 -7.59 -7.51 -11.68
N GLY A 85 -8.16 -7.11 -10.54
CA GLY A 85 -9.28 -7.81 -9.92
C GLY A 85 -10.51 -7.87 -10.82
N ASN A 86 -10.86 -6.76 -11.45
CA ASN A 86 -11.98 -6.68 -12.40
C ASN A 86 -11.73 -7.50 -13.67
N GLU A 87 -10.49 -7.56 -14.16
CA GLU A 87 -10.14 -8.46 -15.27
C GLU A 87 -10.19 -9.94 -14.86
N LEU A 88 -9.81 -10.25 -13.62
CA LEU A 88 -9.72 -11.61 -13.11
C LEU A 88 -11.09 -12.21 -12.77
N ALA A 89 -12.02 -11.38 -12.30
CA ALA A 89 -13.35 -11.77 -11.88
C ALA A 89 -14.39 -10.69 -12.25
N PRO A 90 -14.67 -10.46 -13.55
CA PRO A 90 -15.56 -9.39 -13.99
C PRO A 90 -16.97 -9.48 -13.40
N ASP A 91 -17.43 -10.70 -13.14
CA ASP A 91 -18.79 -10.98 -12.64
C ASP A 91 -18.82 -11.35 -11.16
N GLY A 92 -17.72 -11.19 -10.43
CA GLY A 92 -17.60 -11.82 -9.12
C GLY A 92 -16.57 -11.25 -8.17
N LYS A 93 -16.42 -11.95 -7.05
CA LYS A 93 -15.46 -11.58 -6.02
C LYS A 93 -14.11 -12.21 -6.33
N TYR A 94 -13.05 -11.45 -6.08
CA TYR A 94 -11.67 -11.92 -6.05
C TYR A 94 -11.10 -11.71 -4.65
N ARG A 95 -10.08 -12.50 -4.32
CA ARG A 95 -9.37 -12.39 -3.05
C ARG A 95 -8.19 -11.44 -3.20
N VAL A 96 -7.98 -10.57 -2.22
CA VAL A 96 -6.75 -9.78 -2.11
C VAL A 96 -5.92 -10.33 -0.97
N THR A 97 -4.64 -10.57 -1.23
CA THR A 97 -3.68 -10.86 -0.17
C THR A 97 -2.59 -9.80 -0.18
N VAL A 98 -2.10 -9.43 0.99
CA VAL A 98 -1.00 -8.50 1.15
C VAL A 98 0.06 -9.19 2.00
N ALA A 99 1.28 -9.25 1.49
CA ALA A 99 2.39 -9.92 2.14
C ALA A 99 3.65 -9.08 2.07
N GLY A 100 4.54 -9.30 3.04
CA GLY A 100 5.81 -8.63 3.14
C GLY A 100 6.67 -9.28 4.21
N HIS A 101 7.98 -9.12 4.09
CA HIS A 101 8.95 -9.62 5.06
C HIS A 101 9.81 -8.48 5.57
N SER A 102 10.04 -8.45 6.89
CA SER A 102 10.79 -7.42 7.60
C SER A 102 10.13 -6.04 7.44
N LEU A 103 10.65 -5.22 6.52
CA LEU A 103 10.09 -3.88 6.24
C LEU A 103 9.07 -3.90 5.08
N GLY A 104 8.90 -5.04 4.41
CA GLY A 104 7.84 -5.23 3.42
C GLY A 104 6.50 -5.34 4.12
#